data_AF-A0A7S0E2E3-F1
#
_entry.id   AF-A0A7S0E2E3-F1
#
_cell.length_a   1.000
_cell.length_b   1.000
_cell.length_c   1.000
_cell.angle_alpha   90.00
_cell.angle_beta   90.00
_cell.angle_gamma   90.00
#
_symmetry.space_group_name_H-M   'P 1'
#
loop_
_entity.id
_entity.type
_entity.pdbx_description
1 polymer ?
#
loop_
_entity_poly.entity_id
_entity_poly.type
_entity_poly.pdbx_seq_one_letter_code
_entity_poly.pdbx_strand_id
1 'polypeptide(L)'
;HFPFADFFADAPAALFRRRDAAEDQQAAAGCFVHIKHIFKELDECRAFELLRSSYDRGNFLLSKHAKVIAMTCTHAAIKRRDLVALGFQYDNLVMEEAAQIMEIETFIPMVLQNPDPATGRSRLKRVILIGDHHQLPPVVKNLAFQKYSRLDQSLFARFVRLGAPVVQLDRQGRARKAMADLYRWRYDRLGDLGSVATDKRFQLAVPGFAHPFQLVDVVDPNGVGESVPLPHYIQNLAEAEYVVATYMYMRLQGIPASKISIITTYNGQKDLLTDVAMQRCGESHLYGMPAKIATTDKFQGQQNDYILLSLVRTKSVGHVRDVRRLVVSVSRARLGLYVFCSKSLFENCVELRPTFAQLLKMPDTLQLVPTERAPTQRRVDEPPAEGVLAVESLQQIGELVASMAEYAERERAQMYDDYGGGGGGGGDAEMPEAPPEEEEAEAPPDEQ
;
A
#
# COMPACT_ATOMS: atom_id res chain seq x y z
N HIS A 1 -19.03 33.88 -40.64
CA HIS A 1 -17.68 33.79 -41.24
C HIS A 1 -16.70 33.47 -40.13
N PHE A 2 -16.21 32.23 -40.04
CA PHE A 2 -15.30 31.78 -38.99
C PHE A 2 -13.86 31.76 -39.54
N PRO A 3 -12.92 32.53 -38.97
CA PRO A 3 -11.61 32.77 -39.59
C PRO A 3 -10.59 31.63 -39.44
N PHE A 4 -10.89 30.61 -38.62
CA PHE A 4 -9.96 29.51 -38.33
C PHE A 4 -10.46 28.16 -38.86
N ALA A 5 -11.31 28.17 -39.89
CA ALA A 5 -11.95 26.95 -40.41
C ALA A 5 -10.93 25.89 -40.85
N ASP A 6 -9.86 26.30 -41.54
CA ASP A 6 -8.81 25.40 -42.03
C ASP A 6 -7.98 24.80 -40.88
N PHE A 7 -7.74 25.57 -39.83
CA PHE A 7 -6.97 25.12 -38.66
C PHE A 7 -7.71 24.03 -37.87
N PHE A 8 -9.04 24.04 -37.87
CA PHE A 8 -9.88 23.05 -37.20
C PHE A 8 -10.48 22.01 -38.16
N ALA A 9 -9.91 21.85 -39.36
CA ALA A 9 -10.45 20.97 -40.40
C ALA A 9 -10.37 19.47 -40.02
N ASP A 10 -9.44 19.10 -39.14
CA ASP A 10 -9.21 17.76 -38.60
C ASP A 10 -9.97 17.50 -37.29
N ALA A 11 -10.78 18.46 -36.82
CA ALA A 11 -11.56 18.28 -35.60
C ALA A 11 -12.54 17.09 -35.76
N PRO A 12 -12.62 16.19 -34.76
CA PRO A 12 -13.38 14.93 -34.86
C PRO A 12 -14.90 15.12 -34.95
N ALA A 13 -15.41 16.32 -34.72
CA ALA A 13 -16.82 16.66 -34.83
C ALA A 13 -17.02 17.91 -35.68
N ALA A 14 -18.16 17.99 -36.36
CA ALA A 14 -18.56 19.18 -37.09
C ALA A 14 -18.60 20.39 -36.14
N LEU A 15 -17.71 21.36 -36.39
CA LEU A 15 -17.43 22.50 -35.51
C LEU A 15 -18.66 23.39 -35.26
N PHE A 16 -19.53 23.51 -36.25
CA PHE A 16 -20.77 24.27 -36.17
C PHE A 16 -21.94 23.38 -36.57
N ARG A 17 -22.94 23.27 -35.71
CA ARG A 17 -24.13 22.44 -35.94
C ARG A 17 -25.19 23.19 -36.72
N ARG A 18 -25.11 24.53 -36.80
CA ARG A 18 -26.04 25.41 -37.56
C ARG A 18 -27.51 25.23 -37.18
N ARG A 19 -27.77 24.78 -35.95
CA ARG A 19 -29.12 24.61 -35.38
C ARG A 19 -29.50 25.78 -34.48
N ASP A 20 -28.54 26.28 -33.71
CA ASP A 20 -28.68 27.43 -32.83
C ASP A 20 -27.45 28.33 -32.97
N ALA A 21 -27.69 29.63 -33.13
CA ALA A 21 -26.65 30.64 -33.25
C ALA A 21 -25.86 30.80 -31.93
N ALA A 22 -26.51 30.61 -30.78
CA ALA A 22 -25.83 30.70 -29.48
C ALA A 22 -24.84 29.54 -29.27
N GLU A 23 -25.26 28.30 -29.62
CA GLU A 23 -24.38 27.13 -29.60
C GLU A 23 -23.17 27.31 -30.54
N ASP A 24 -23.40 27.76 -31.78
CA ASP A 24 -22.32 27.98 -32.74
C ASP A 24 -21.38 29.12 -32.28
N GLN A 25 -21.89 30.16 -31.62
CA GLN A 25 -21.07 31.22 -31.02
C GLN A 25 -20.21 30.70 -29.85
N GLN A 26 -20.76 29.83 -29.02
CA GLN A 26 -20.00 29.19 -27.93
C GLN A 26 -18.90 28.27 -28.48
N ALA A 27 -19.19 27.52 -29.55
CA ALA A 27 -18.20 26.71 -30.24
C ALA A 27 -17.05 27.57 -30.81
N ALA A 28 -17.38 28.68 -31.49
CA ALA A 28 -16.38 29.62 -31.99
C ALA A 28 -15.52 30.24 -30.87
N ALA A 29 -16.13 30.56 -29.72
CA ALA A 29 -15.40 31.07 -28.55
C ALA A 29 -14.46 30.00 -27.98
N GLY A 30 -14.90 28.74 -27.93
CA GLY A 30 -14.07 27.59 -27.53
C GLY A 30 -12.85 27.42 -28.42
N CYS A 31 -13.03 27.51 -29.74
CA CYS A 31 -11.92 27.51 -30.70
C CYS A 31 -10.90 28.62 -30.45
N PHE A 32 -11.38 29.83 -30.18
CA PHE A 32 -10.50 30.95 -29.88
C PHE A 32 -9.75 30.76 -28.55
N VAL A 33 -10.41 30.22 -27.52
CA VAL A 33 -9.76 29.85 -26.26
C VAL A 33 -8.67 28.80 -26.48
N HIS A 34 -8.92 27.80 -27.34
CA HIS A 34 -7.93 26.80 -27.69
C HIS A 34 -6.70 27.41 -28.38
N ILE A 35 -6.89 28.24 -29.41
CA ILE A 35 -5.76 28.93 -30.08
C ILE A 35 -5.01 29.82 -29.08
N LYS A 36 -5.73 30.58 -28.25
CA LYS A 36 -5.12 31.42 -27.22
C LYS A 36 -4.31 30.60 -26.22
N HIS A 37 -4.74 29.37 -25.90
CA HIS A 37 -4.02 28.47 -25.03
C HIS A 37 -2.69 28.05 -25.65
N ILE A 38 -2.67 27.66 -26.93
CA ILE A 38 -1.44 27.31 -27.68
C ILE A 38 -0.42 28.45 -27.61
N PHE A 39 -0.85 29.68 -27.95
CA PHE A 39 0.06 30.83 -27.91
C PHE A 39 0.55 31.17 -26.49
N LYS A 40 -0.29 30.95 -25.48
CA LYS A 40 0.11 31.12 -24.09
C LYS A 40 1.16 30.08 -23.68
N GLU A 41 0.99 28.82 -24.08
CA GLU A 41 1.98 27.76 -23.83
C GLU A 41 3.31 28.07 -24.54
N LEU A 42 3.27 28.53 -25.79
CA LEU A 42 4.46 28.97 -26.50
C LEU A 42 5.19 30.13 -25.80
N ASP A 43 4.46 31.12 -25.28
CA ASP A 43 5.04 32.24 -24.54
C ASP A 43 5.68 31.76 -23.21
N GLU A 44 5.03 30.83 -22.51
CA GLU A 44 5.57 30.20 -21.31
C GLU A 44 6.82 29.35 -21.63
N CYS A 45 6.87 28.70 -22.80
CA CYS A 45 7.99 27.87 -23.26
C CYS A 45 9.19 28.67 -23.77
N ARG A 46 9.02 29.96 -24.11
CA ARG A 46 10.08 30.82 -24.62
C ARG A 46 11.30 30.87 -23.71
N ALA A 47 11.11 30.74 -22.39
CA ALA A 47 12.21 30.69 -21.44
C ALA A 47 13.18 29.52 -21.70
N PHE A 48 12.70 28.37 -22.20
CA PHE A 48 13.55 27.21 -22.46
C PHE A 48 14.47 27.39 -23.68
N GLU A 49 14.11 28.26 -24.62
CA GLU A 49 14.98 28.65 -25.74
C GLU A 49 16.12 29.55 -25.27
N LEU A 50 15.85 30.41 -24.28
CA LEU A 50 16.83 31.36 -23.74
C LEU A 50 17.80 30.70 -22.75
N LEU A 51 17.30 29.76 -21.96
CA LEU A 51 18.06 29.05 -20.94
C LEU A 51 18.78 27.85 -21.55
N ARG A 52 20.12 27.86 -21.50
CA ARG A 52 20.96 26.84 -22.15
C ARG A 52 21.16 25.58 -21.32
N SER A 53 21.25 25.70 -20.01
CA SER A 53 21.51 24.57 -19.12
C SER A 53 20.21 23.96 -18.59
N SER A 54 20.20 22.63 -18.42
CA SER A 54 19.07 21.93 -17.77
C SER A 54 18.84 22.43 -16.34
N TYR A 55 19.91 22.86 -15.65
CA TYR A 55 19.83 23.43 -14.31
C TYR A 55 19.03 24.75 -14.29
N ASP A 56 19.34 25.68 -15.19
CA ASP A 56 18.63 26.96 -15.25
C ASP A 56 17.17 26.77 -15.69
N ARG A 57 16.92 25.83 -16.61
CA ARG A 57 15.56 25.44 -17.02
C ARG A 57 14.76 24.90 -15.83
N GLY A 58 15.34 24.03 -15.01
CA GLY A 58 14.74 23.53 -13.78
C GLY A 58 14.45 24.64 -12.76
N ASN A 59 15.37 25.57 -12.59
CA ASN A 59 15.18 26.74 -11.72
C ASN A 59 14.05 27.66 -12.20
N PHE A 60 13.92 27.88 -13.51
CA PHE A 60 12.80 28.63 -14.07
C PHE A 60 11.46 27.93 -13.83
N LEU A 61 11.41 26.62 -14.06
CA LEU A 61 10.23 25.81 -13.77
C LEU A 61 9.81 25.98 -12.31
N LEU A 62 10.75 25.79 -11.39
CA LEU A 62 10.50 25.82 -9.95
C LEU A 62 10.09 27.20 -9.42
N SER A 63 10.65 28.28 -9.97
CA SER A 63 10.45 29.63 -9.43
C SER A 63 9.34 30.43 -10.12
N LYS A 64 9.00 30.11 -11.37
CA LYS A 64 8.09 30.95 -12.20
C LYS A 64 6.96 30.21 -12.88
N HIS A 65 7.16 28.96 -13.31
CA HIS A 65 6.18 28.28 -14.16
C HIS A 65 5.31 27.28 -13.38
N ALA A 66 5.90 26.44 -12.55
CA ALA A 66 5.21 25.40 -11.81
C ALA A 66 4.22 25.99 -10.80
N LYS A 67 2.98 25.50 -10.84
CA LYS A 67 1.91 25.90 -9.90
C LYS A 67 1.75 24.94 -8.74
N VAL A 68 2.17 23.68 -8.94
CA VAL A 68 2.18 22.62 -7.94
C VAL A 68 3.58 22.05 -7.93
N ILE A 69 4.21 22.09 -6.76
CA ILE A 69 5.58 21.63 -6.55
C ILE A 69 5.53 20.67 -5.39
N ALA A 70 5.95 19.43 -5.62
CA ALA A 70 5.99 18.38 -4.62
C ALA A 70 7.44 18.08 -4.25
N MET A 71 7.70 17.88 -2.96
CA MET A 71 8.99 17.42 -2.44
C MET A 71 8.79 16.76 -1.08
N THR A 72 9.73 15.89 -0.69
CA THR A 72 9.72 15.32 0.66
C THR A 72 10.17 16.37 1.68
N CYS A 73 9.76 16.23 2.95
CA CYS A 73 10.19 17.14 4.02
C CYS A 73 11.72 17.11 4.23
N THR A 74 12.34 15.95 4.04
CA THR A 74 13.80 15.79 4.06
C THR A 74 14.46 16.58 2.95
N HIS A 75 13.93 16.51 1.72
CA HIS A 75 14.45 17.29 0.60
C HIS A 75 14.27 18.80 0.82
N ALA A 76 13.10 19.22 1.32
CA ALA A 76 12.84 20.61 1.71
C ALA A 76 13.86 21.12 2.74
N ALA A 77 14.22 20.29 3.72
CA ALA A 77 15.23 20.62 4.71
C ALA A 77 16.63 20.82 4.09
N ILE A 78 17.05 19.91 3.22
CA ILE A 78 18.35 19.96 2.53
C ILE A 78 18.42 21.17 1.58
N LYS A 79 17.36 21.41 0.80
CA LYS A 79 17.32 22.44 -0.25
C LYS A 79 16.85 23.80 0.21
N ARG A 80 16.54 23.98 1.49
CA ARG A 80 16.04 25.26 2.03
C ARG A 80 16.89 26.45 1.60
N ARG A 81 18.23 26.36 1.73
CA ARG A 81 19.13 27.46 1.37
C ARG A 81 19.04 27.80 -0.11
N ASP A 82 19.07 26.78 -0.96
CA ASP A 82 19.04 26.92 -2.42
C ASP A 82 17.71 27.54 -2.88
N LEU A 83 16.58 27.04 -2.35
CA LEU A 83 15.24 27.56 -2.64
C LEU A 83 15.08 29.03 -2.24
N VAL A 84 15.55 29.38 -1.05
CA VAL A 84 15.50 30.77 -0.56
C VAL A 84 16.38 31.68 -1.42
N ALA A 85 17.58 31.23 -1.81
CA ALA A 85 18.48 31.98 -2.68
C ALA A 85 17.93 32.15 -4.10
N LEU A 86 17.21 31.14 -4.62
CA LEU A 86 16.51 31.19 -5.90
C LEU A 86 15.32 32.18 -5.89
N GLY A 87 14.88 32.63 -4.72
CA GLY A 87 13.68 33.46 -4.58
C GLY A 87 12.40 32.66 -4.77
N PHE A 88 12.40 31.39 -4.36
CA PHE A 88 11.23 30.53 -4.37
C PHE A 88 10.07 31.14 -3.58
N GLN A 89 8.84 31.04 -4.10
CA GLN A 89 7.64 31.63 -3.51
C GLN A 89 6.44 30.68 -3.62
N TYR A 90 5.60 30.67 -2.60
CA TYR A 90 4.39 29.86 -2.55
C TYR A 90 3.37 30.45 -1.58
N ASP A 91 2.09 30.31 -1.92
CA ASP A 91 0.98 30.83 -1.13
C ASP A 91 0.34 29.76 -0.23
N ASN A 92 0.41 28.48 -0.60
CA ASN A 92 -0.25 27.39 0.10
C ASN A 92 0.71 26.22 0.29
N LEU A 93 0.65 25.60 1.46
CA LEU A 93 1.40 24.39 1.79
C LEU A 93 0.42 23.27 2.12
N VAL A 94 0.59 22.12 1.49
CA VAL A 94 -0.12 20.87 1.79
C VAL A 94 0.91 19.84 2.22
N MET A 95 0.67 19.18 3.35
CA MET A 95 1.54 18.13 3.88
C MET A 95 0.71 16.89 4.14
N GLU A 96 1.05 15.79 3.49
CA GLU A 96 0.51 14.46 3.78
C GLU A 96 1.44 13.73 4.75
N GLU A 97 0.93 12.68 5.40
CA GLU A 97 1.64 11.92 6.45
C GLU A 97 2.15 12.81 7.60
N ALA A 98 1.47 13.94 7.87
CA ALA A 98 1.93 14.97 8.81
C ALA A 98 2.17 14.46 10.24
N ALA A 99 1.54 13.34 10.62
CA ALA A 99 1.74 12.70 11.91
C ALA A 99 3.08 11.96 12.04
N GLN A 100 3.70 11.57 10.93
CA GLN A 100 4.98 10.84 10.84
C GLN A 100 6.20 11.74 10.62
N ILE A 101 5.99 13.04 10.40
CA ILE A 101 7.06 14.00 10.13
C ILE A 101 7.52 14.61 11.45
N MET A 102 8.84 14.72 11.67
CA MET A 102 9.37 15.35 12.88
C MET A 102 8.89 16.80 12.98
N GLU A 103 8.76 17.31 14.20
CA GLU A 103 8.25 18.67 14.42
C GLU A 103 9.05 19.74 13.65
N ILE A 104 10.38 19.65 13.68
CA ILE A 104 11.25 20.59 12.94
C ILE A 104 11.14 20.43 11.42
N GLU A 105 11.02 19.19 10.93
CA GLU A 105 10.86 18.91 9.51
C GLU A 105 9.48 19.33 8.99
N THR A 106 8.48 19.45 9.87
CA THR A 106 7.18 20.03 9.52
C THR A 106 7.26 21.55 9.44
N PHE A 107 8.08 22.18 10.27
CA PHE A 107 8.23 23.64 10.31
C PHE A 107 9.06 24.19 9.14
N ILE A 108 10.11 23.49 8.71
CA ILE A 108 11.00 23.96 7.63
C ILE A 108 10.25 24.29 6.33
N PRO A 109 9.32 23.45 5.82
CA PRO A 109 8.49 23.75 4.66
C PRO A 109 7.63 25.01 4.78
N MET A 110 7.43 25.58 5.97
CA MET A 110 6.70 26.84 6.15
C MET A 110 7.58 28.08 5.92
N VAL A 111 8.90 27.90 5.82
CA VAL A 111 9.92 28.96 5.75
C VAL A 111 10.92 28.73 4.61
N LEU A 112 10.45 28.19 3.47
CA LEU A 112 11.24 28.00 2.24
C LEU A 112 11.29 29.23 1.33
N GLN A 113 10.68 30.33 1.76
CA GLN A 113 10.62 31.59 1.04
C GLN A 113 11.00 32.76 1.94
N ASN A 114 11.54 33.82 1.33
CA ASN A 114 11.77 35.07 2.05
C ASN A 114 10.43 35.77 2.37
N PRO A 115 10.37 36.57 3.45
CA PRO A 115 9.24 37.46 3.68
C PRO A 115 9.04 38.40 2.48
N ASP A 116 7.80 38.83 2.28
CA ASP A 116 7.46 39.80 1.25
C ASP A 116 8.27 41.10 1.51
N PRO A 117 9.09 41.58 0.55
CA PRO A 117 9.97 42.72 0.78
C PRO A 117 9.25 44.03 1.11
N ALA A 118 8.00 44.20 0.66
CA ALA A 118 7.23 45.42 0.89
C ALA A 118 6.55 45.43 2.26
N THR A 119 6.11 44.27 2.75
CA THR A 119 5.34 44.16 4.00
C THR A 119 6.12 43.55 5.17
N GLY A 120 7.24 42.88 4.91
CA GLY A 120 8.01 42.11 5.88
C GLY A 120 7.28 40.87 6.42
N ARG A 121 6.13 40.50 5.86
CA ARG A 121 5.28 39.40 6.33
C ARG A 121 5.50 38.12 5.51
N SER A 122 5.16 36.98 6.10
CA SER A 122 5.11 35.71 5.35
C SER A 122 4.05 35.78 4.26
N ARG A 123 4.37 35.28 3.06
CA ARG A 123 3.43 35.13 1.95
C ARG A 123 2.45 33.96 2.16
N LEU A 124 2.77 33.04 3.07
CA LEU A 124 2.00 31.83 3.30
C LEU A 124 0.57 32.15 3.78
N LYS A 125 -0.43 31.71 3.03
CA LYS A 125 -1.87 31.95 3.28
C LYS A 125 -2.56 30.74 3.88
N ARG A 126 -2.19 29.53 3.45
CA ARG A 126 -2.82 28.27 3.89
C ARG A 126 -1.77 27.22 4.22
N VAL A 127 -1.99 26.51 5.32
CA VAL A 127 -1.22 25.32 5.71
C VAL A 127 -2.23 24.22 5.99
N ILE A 128 -2.16 23.16 5.20
CA ILE A 128 -3.07 22.01 5.27
C ILE A 128 -2.22 20.81 5.69
N LEU A 129 -2.45 20.31 6.91
CA LEU A 129 -1.76 19.15 7.44
C LEU A 129 -2.72 17.97 7.46
N ILE A 130 -2.41 16.94 6.69
CA ILE A 130 -3.18 15.70 6.58
C ILE A 130 -2.35 14.59 7.22
N GLY A 131 -2.87 13.93 8.23
CA GLY A 131 -2.16 12.88 8.93
C GLY A 131 -3.02 12.16 9.95
N ASP A 132 -2.48 11.07 10.49
CA ASP A 132 -3.15 10.24 11.49
C ASP A 132 -2.27 10.02 12.72
N HIS A 133 -2.57 10.76 13.78
CA HIS A 133 -1.87 10.69 15.07
C HIS A 133 -2.23 9.43 15.88
N HIS A 134 -3.13 8.58 15.39
CA HIS A 134 -3.40 7.23 15.93
C HIS A 134 -2.59 6.14 15.23
N GLN A 135 -1.87 6.47 14.16
CA GLN A 135 -0.85 5.61 13.52
C GLN A 135 0.56 5.98 14.00
N LEU A 136 1.59 5.40 13.36
CA LEU A 136 2.97 5.49 13.83
C LEU A 136 3.50 6.95 13.84
N PRO A 137 4.29 7.32 14.88
CA PRO A 137 4.98 8.61 14.96
C PRO A 137 6.25 8.65 14.08
N PRO A 138 6.95 9.80 14.01
CA PRO A 138 8.29 9.88 13.44
C PRO A 138 9.27 8.92 14.12
N VAL A 139 10.16 8.32 13.33
CA VAL A 139 11.13 7.33 13.83
C VAL A 139 12.29 8.04 14.53
N VAL A 140 12.46 7.79 15.83
CA VAL A 140 13.60 8.26 16.63
C VAL A 140 14.54 7.10 16.90
N LYS A 141 15.76 7.16 16.34
CA LYS A 141 16.74 6.05 16.43
C LYS A 141 17.14 5.72 17.87
N ASN A 142 17.36 6.74 18.69
CA ASN A 142 17.72 6.57 20.10
C ASN A 142 16.48 6.76 20.97
N LEU A 143 16.00 5.64 21.53
CA LEU A 143 14.81 5.56 22.36
C LEU A 143 14.88 6.46 23.61
N ALA A 144 16.07 6.88 24.05
CA ALA A 144 16.20 7.84 25.16
C ALA A 144 15.58 9.20 24.80
N PHE A 145 15.80 9.72 23.58
CA PHE A 145 15.20 10.98 23.15
C PHE A 145 13.68 10.86 22.97
N GLN A 146 13.20 9.70 22.54
CA GLN A 146 11.77 9.42 22.53
C GLN A 146 11.19 9.44 23.96
N LYS A 147 11.80 8.68 24.89
CA LYS A 147 11.28 8.49 26.24
C LYS A 147 11.34 9.75 27.10
N TYR A 148 12.45 10.50 27.05
CA TYR A 148 12.69 11.64 27.93
C TYR A 148 12.32 12.98 27.29
N SER A 149 12.50 13.14 25.98
CA SER A 149 12.25 14.42 25.28
C SER A 149 11.00 14.43 24.42
N ARG A 150 10.36 13.26 24.19
CA ARG A 150 9.23 13.10 23.25
C ARG A 150 9.55 13.61 21.85
N LEU A 151 10.77 13.33 21.37
CA LEU A 151 11.22 13.74 20.03
C LEU A 151 10.40 13.09 18.90
N ASP A 152 9.65 12.02 19.20
CA ASP A 152 8.70 11.36 18.30
C ASP A 152 7.32 12.05 18.29
N GLN A 153 7.16 13.22 18.90
CA GLN A 153 5.96 14.02 18.71
C GLN A 153 6.08 14.86 17.44
N SER A 154 5.20 14.63 16.47
CA SER A 154 5.04 15.51 15.31
C SER A 154 4.34 16.82 15.67
N LEU A 155 4.55 17.85 14.86
CA LEU A 155 3.82 19.12 14.97
C LEU A 155 2.30 18.90 14.88
N PHE A 156 1.89 18.00 13.98
CA PHE A 156 0.49 17.59 13.81
C PHE A 156 -0.08 17.00 15.11
N ALA A 157 0.57 15.98 15.69
CA ALA A 157 0.11 15.36 16.92
C ALA A 157 0.09 16.36 18.10
N ARG A 158 1.04 17.31 18.13
CA ARG A 158 1.05 18.39 19.12
C ARG A 158 -0.16 19.33 18.96
N PHE A 159 -0.51 19.73 17.73
CA PHE A 159 -1.70 20.55 17.47
C PHE A 159 -3.00 19.87 17.88
N VAL A 160 -3.17 18.58 17.55
CA VAL A 160 -4.35 17.82 17.98
C VAL A 160 -4.43 17.78 19.52
N ARG A 161 -3.31 17.49 20.20
CA ARG A 161 -3.25 17.48 21.68
C ARG A 161 -3.61 18.83 22.29
N LEU A 162 -3.24 19.94 21.65
CA LEU A 162 -3.53 21.30 22.12
C LEU A 162 -4.97 21.75 21.81
N GLY A 163 -5.80 20.89 21.20
CA GLY A 163 -7.20 21.20 20.91
C GLY A 163 -7.38 22.08 19.67
N ALA A 164 -6.42 22.08 18.74
CA ALA A 164 -6.64 22.68 17.43
C ALA A 164 -7.88 22.05 16.77
N PRO A 165 -8.74 22.84 16.08
CA PRO A 165 -9.89 22.29 15.38
C PRO A 165 -9.41 21.33 14.28
N VAL A 166 -9.95 20.11 14.27
CA VAL A 166 -9.62 19.08 13.30
C VAL A 166 -10.84 18.70 12.48
N VAL A 167 -10.62 18.43 11.20
CA VAL A 167 -11.60 17.75 10.35
C VAL A 167 -11.26 16.27 10.41
N GLN A 168 -12.09 15.47 11.09
CA GLN A 168 -11.90 14.04 11.18
C GLN A 168 -12.72 13.33 10.10
N LEU A 169 -12.03 12.70 9.16
CA LEU A 169 -12.68 11.83 8.17
C LEU A 169 -13.20 10.56 8.86
N ASP A 170 -14.45 10.22 8.59
CA ASP A 170 -15.21 9.23 9.36
C ASP A 170 -15.68 8.03 8.53
N ARG A 171 -15.22 7.86 7.28
CA ARG A 171 -15.62 6.71 6.44
C ARG A 171 -14.45 6.13 5.67
N GLN A 172 -14.16 4.84 5.87
CA GLN A 172 -13.13 4.11 5.13
C GLN A 172 -13.71 3.42 3.88
N GLY A 173 -12.92 3.32 2.81
CA GLY A 173 -13.34 2.70 1.54
C GLY A 173 -12.42 1.60 1.00
N ARG A 174 -11.49 1.11 1.81
CA ARG A 174 -10.35 0.30 1.35
C ARG A 174 -10.38 -1.16 1.77
N ALA A 175 -11.04 -1.47 2.90
CA ALA A 175 -11.06 -2.80 3.50
C ALA A 175 -12.49 -3.26 3.79
N ARG A 176 -12.68 -4.56 4.00
CA ARG A 176 -13.97 -5.12 4.46
C ARG A 176 -14.37 -4.53 5.81
N LYS A 177 -15.68 -4.40 6.04
CA LYS A 177 -16.24 -3.97 7.33
C LYS A 177 -15.69 -4.76 8.52
N ALA A 178 -15.70 -6.10 8.43
CA ALA A 178 -15.22 -6.96 9.51
C ALA A 178 -13.72 -6.79 9.81
N MET A 179 -12.92 -6.39 8.82
CA MET A 179 -11.51 -6.07 9.01
C MET A 179 -11.33 -4.66 9.56
N ALA A 180 -12.16 -3.70 9.13
CA ALA A 180 -12.18 -2.36 9.69
C ALA A 180 -12.48 -2.35 11.19
N ASP A 181 -13.31 -3.28 11.66
CA ASP A 181 -13.63 -3.46 13.08
C ASP A 181 -12.39 -3.79 13.94
N LEU A 182 -11.29 -4.30 13.35
CA LEU A 182 -10.03 -4.58 14.05
C LEU A 182 -9.30 -3.30 14.53
N TYR A 183 -9.56 -2.15 13.89
CA TYR A 183 -8.90 -0.87 14.19
C TYR A 183 -9.87 0.30 14.41
N ARG A 184 -11.14 0.18 13.99
CA ARG A 184 -12.20 1.18 14.11
C ARG A 184 -12.35 1.77 15.50
N TRP A 185 -12.23 0.92 16.53
CA TRP A 185 -12.36 1.32 17.94
C TRP A 185 -11.39 2.42 18.36
N ARG A 186 -10.30 2.63 17.60
CA ARG A 186 -9.31 3.67 17.88
C ARG A 186 -9.77 5.07 17.49
N TYR A 187 -10.76 5.18 16.61
CA TYR A 187 -11.22 6.41 15.97
C TYR A 187 -12.65 6.75 16.39
N ASP A 188 -12.92 8.05 16.59
CA ASP A 188 -14.29 8.52 16.86
C ASP A 188 -15.17 8.36 15.60
N ARG A 189 -16.27 7.59 15.73
CA ARG A 189 -17.29 7.39 14.68
C ARG A 189 -16.79 6.90 13.30
N LEU A 190 -15.66 6.19 13.20
CA LEU A 190 -15.21 5.65 11.91
C LEU A 190 -16.18 4.60 11.37
N GLY A 191 -16.91 4.92 10.31
CA GLY A 191 -17.77 4.05 9.52
C GLY A 191 -17.14 3.59 8.20
N ASP A 192 -17.98 3.14 7.28
CA ASP A 192 -17.59 2.68 5.94
C ASP A 192 -18.24 3.57 4.87
N LEU A 193 -17.58 3.71 3.72
CA LEU A 193 -18.17 4.29 2.51
C LEU A 193 -19.17 3.31 1.88
N GLY A 194 -20.19 3.83 1.19
CA GLY A 194 -21.19 3.01 0.50
C GLY A 194 -20.58 2.04 -0.52
N SER A 195 -19.45 2.40 -1.12
CA SER A 195 -18.69 1.55 -2.05
C SER A 195 -18.25 0.22 -1.43
N VAL A 196 -17.98 0.18 -0.12
CA VAL A 196 -17.59 -1.05 0.59
C VAL A 196 -18.73 -2.06 0.59
N ALA A 197 -19.98 -1.59 0.65
CA ALA A 197 -21.16 -2.44 0.64
C ALA A 197 -21.51 -2.94 -0.76
N THR A 198 -21.15 -2.22 -1.83
CA THR A 198 -21.53 -2.56 -3.21
C THR A 198 -20.45 -3.28 -4.01
N ASP A 199 -19.17 -3.10 -3.66
CA ASP A 199 -18.06 -3.73 -4.37
C ASP A 199 -18.01 -5.23 -4.03
N LYS A 200 -18.18 -6.07 -5.05
CA LYS A 200 -18.19 -7.54 -4.94
C LYS A 200 -16.94 -8.09 -4.28
N ARG A 201 -15.78 -7.43 -4.43
CA ARG A 201 -14.52 -7.88 -3.82
C ARG A 201 -14.61 -7.95 -2.30
N PHE A 202 -15.37 -7.05 -1.67
CA PHE A 202 -15.57 -7.05 -0.21
C PHE A 202 -16.68 -8.00 0.26
N GLN A 203 -17.43 -8.61 -0.67
CA GLN A 203 -18.51 -9.55 -0.38
C GLN A 203 -18.10 -11.02 -0.58
N LEU A 204 -17.13 -11.31 -1.45
CA LEU A 204 -16.66 -12.68 -1.72
C LEU A 204 -15.72 -13.18 -0.62
N ALA A 205 -15.69 -14.48 -0.33
CA ALA A 205 -14.76 -15.05 0.63
C ALA A 205 -13.28 -14.97 0.18
N VAL A 206 -12.35 -15.38 1.04
CA VAL A 206 -10.96 -15.57 0.64
C VAL A 206 -10.82 -17.00 0.09
N PRO A 207 -10.35 -17.20 -1.15
CA PRO A 207 -10.19 -18.54 -1.72
C PRO A 207 -9.34 -19.44 -0.83
N GLY A 208 -9.87 -20.60 -0.46
CA GLY A 208 -9.21 -21.58 0.39
C GLY A 208 -9.32 -21.33 1.90
N PHE A 209 -10.05 -20.32 2.37
CA PHE A 209 -10.12 -20.02 3.81
C PHE A 209 -11.56 -19.85 4.29
N ALA A 210 -11.87 -20.43 5.45
CA ALA A 210 -13.19 -20.33 6.04
C ALA A 210 -13.51 -18.89 6.51
N HIS A 211 -12.49 -18.11 6.90
CA HIS A 211 -12.65 -16.80 7.51
C HIS A 211 -11.79 -15.74 6.80
N PRO A 212 -12.27 -14.47 6.70
CA PRO A 212 -11.52 -13.39 6.08
C PRO A 212 -10.35 -12.90 6.95
N PHE A 213 -10.39 -13.17 8.25
CA PHE A 213 -9.26 -12.94 9.13
C PHE A 213 -9.22 -13.98 10.24
N GLN A 214 -8.02 -14.33 10.69
CA GLN A 214 -7.81 -15.19 11.85
C GLN A 214 -6.53 -14.81 12.59
N LEU A 215 -6.53 -15.07 13.90
CA LEU A 215 -5.31 -15.24 14.66
C LEU A 215 -4.99 -16.73 14.67
N VAL A 216 -3.76 -17.08 14.34
CA VAL A 216 -3.22 -18.43 14.35
C VAL A 216 -2.25 -18.53 15.51
N ASP A 217 -2.58 -19.37 16.50
CA ASP A 217 -1.67 -19.66 17.61
C ASP A 217 -0.54 -20.57 17.11
N VAL A 218 0.69 -20.05 17.15
CA VAL A 218 1.87 -20.78 16.69
C VAL A 218 2.59 -21.35 17.90
N VAL A 219 2.44 -22.65 18.09
CA VAL A 219 3.19 -23.44 19.07
C VAL A 219 4.43 -24.01 18.39
N ASP A 220 5.60 -23.69 18.92
CA ASP A 220 6.86 -24.25 18.43
C ASP A 220 6.99 -25.72 18.84
N PRO A 221 7.09 -26.68 17.90
CA PRO A 221 7.25 -28.10 18.22
C PRO A 221 8.49 -28.40 19.07
N ASN A 222 9.55 -27.58 18.93
CA ASN A 222 10.81 -27.74 19.65
C ASN A 222 10.85 -26.91 20.95
N GLY A 223 9.79 -26.14 21.24
CA GLY A 223 9.68 -25.31 22.44
C GLY A 223 10.67 -24.13 22.50
N VAL A 224 11.30 -23.74 21.39
CA VAL A 224 12.26 -22.62 21.37
C VAL A 224 11.53 -21.27 21.39
N GLY A 225 10.52 -21.11 20.54
CA GLY A 225 9.74 -19.90 20.40
C GLY A 225 10.55 -18.75 19.80
N GLU A 226 10.79 -17.68 20.58
CA GLU A 226 11.58 -16.53 20.12
C GLU A 226 13.10 -16.76 20.33
N SER A 227 13.87 -16.54 19.26
CA SER A 227 15.33 -16.60 19.25
C SER A 227 15.94 -15.22 18.97
N VAL A 228 17.19 -15.03 19.40
CA VAL A 228 17.94 -13.77 19.26
C VAL A 228 19.38 -14.09 18.84
N PRO A 229 19.63 -14.43 17.56
CA PRO A 229 20.97 -14.79 17.09
C PRO A 229 21.96 -13.62 17.17
N LEU A 230 21.48 -12.38 17.02
CA LEU A 230 22.26 -11.16 17.21
C LEU A 230 21.51 -10.23 18.18
N PRO A 231 22.22 -9.38 18.95
CA PRO A 231 21.58 -8.42 19.86
C PRO A 231 20.50 -7.60 19.13
N HIS A 232 19.29 -7.57 19.71
CA HIS A 232 18.10 -6.89 19.16
C HIS A 232 17.54 -7.45 17.85
N TYR A 233 18.06 -8.58 17.38
CA TYR A 233 17.64 -9.22 16.15
C TYR A 233 16.75 -10.42 16.47
N ILE A 234 15.49 -10.15 16.77
CA ILE A 234 14.54 -11.14 17.27
C ILE A 234 13.86 -11.87 16.10
N GLN A 235 13.78 -13.19 16.21
CA GLN A 235 13.23 -14.12 15.22
C GLN A 235 12.35 -15.18 15.88
N ASN A 236 11.52 -15.83 15.09
CA ASN A 236 10.71 -16.99 15.45
C ASN A 236 10.57 -17.88 14.22
N LEU A 237 11.31 -18.99 14.20
CA LEU A 237 11.38 -19.90 13.06
C LEU A 237 10.05 -20.61 12.82
N ALA A 238 9.37 -21.05 13.89
CA ALA A 238 8.07 -21.71 13.76
C ALA A 238 7.04 -20.78 13.10
N GLU A 239 6.98 -19.51 13.51
CA GLU A 239 6.12 -18.52 12.84
C GLU A 239 6.54 -18.27 11.39
N ALA A 240 7.85 -18.17 11.11
CA ALA A 240 8.33 -17.91 9.75
C ALA A 240 7.94 -19.03 8.79
N GLU A 241 8.14 -20.28 9.22
CA GLU A 241 7.80 -21.47 8.45
C GLU A 241 6.29 -21.59 8.24
N TYR A 242 5.48 -21.31 9.26
CA TYR A 242 4.01 -21.36 9.14
C TYR A 242 3.49 -20.28 8.18
N VAL A 243 4.03 -19.06 8.27
CA VAL A 243 3.68 -17.96 7.38
C VAL A 243 4.01 -18.31 5.93
N VAL A 244 5.21 -18.85 5.66
CA VAL A 244 5.62 -19.21 4.30
C VAL A 244 4.81 -20.41 3.78
N ALA A 245 4.53 -21.42 4.62
CA ALA A 245 3.64 -22.52 4.23
C ALA A 245 2.22 -22.02 3.90
N THR A 246 1.70 -21.05 4.65
CA THR A 246 0.40 -20.43 4.36
C THR A 246 0.45 -19.64 3.04
N TYR A 247 1.54 -18.91 2.78
CA TYR A 247 1.76 -18.25 1.49
C TYR A 247 1.77 -19.25 0.32
N MET A 248 2.50 -20.36 0.46
CA MET A 248 2.54 -21.43 -0.55
C MET A 248 1.14 -22.02 -0.79
N TYR A 249 0.38 -22.25 0.27
CA TYR A 249 -1.02 -22.67 0.17
C TYR A 249 -1.86 -21.66 -0.63
N MET A 250 -1.77 -20.36 -0.32
CA MET A 250 -2.50 -19.31 -1.07
C MET A 250 -2.15 -19.33 -2.56
N ARG A 251 -0.87 -19.57 -2.90
CA ARG A 251 -0.43 -19.70 -4.30
C ARG A 251 -1.03 -20.91 -4.99
N LEU A 252 -1.06 -22.07 -4.32
CA LEU A 252 -1.71 -23.30 -4.84
C LEU A 252 -3.23 -23.16 -4.95
N GLN A 253 -3.84 -22.27 -4.17
CA GLN A 253 -5.25 -21.88 -4.33
C GLN A 253 -5.47 -20.90 -5.50
N GLY A 254 -4.44 -20.52 -6.24
CA GLY A 254 -4.54 -19.62 -7.40
C GLY A 254 -4.56 -18.12 -7.05
N ILE A 255 -4.28 -17.74 -5.79
CA ILE A 255 -4.19 -16.32 -5.42
C ILE A 255 -2.88 -15.74 -5.98
N PRO A 256 -2.89 -14.67 -6.78
CA PRO A 256 -1.67 -14.12 -7.38
C PRO A 256 -0.66 -13.63 -6.33
N ALA A 257 0.63 -13.93 -6.55
CA ALA A 257 1.70 -13.53 -5.62
C ALA A 257 1.77 -12.01 -5.40
N SER A 258 1.47 -11.21 -6.43
CA SER A 258 1.41 -9.75 -6.38
C SER A 258 0.33 -9.21 -5.43
N LYS A 259 -0.68 -10.03 -5.10
CA LYS A 259 -1.79 -9.68 -4.18
C LYS A 259 -1.51 -10.06 -2.73
N ILE A 260 -0.37 -10.69 -2.44
CA ILE A 260 -0.02 -11.18 -1.11
C ILE A 260 1.24 -10.44 -0.62
N SER A 261 1.19 -9.91 0.59
CA SER A 261 2.38 -9.37 1.26
C SER A 261 2.53 -9.95 2.65
N ILE A 262 3.78 -10.17 3.04
CA ILE A 262 4.13 -10.67 4.36
C ILE A 262 4.67 -9.48 5.16
N ILE A 263 4.08 -9.25 6.33
CA ILE A 263 4.54 -8.22 7.25
C ILE A 263 4.96 -8.83 8.58
N THR A 264 5.92 -8.19 9.22
CA THR A 264 6.32 -8.56 10.58
C THR A 264 6.65 -7.32 11.39
N THR A 265 6.87 -7.50 12.68
CA THR A 265 7.14 -6.44 13.63
C THR A 265 8.64 -6.21 13.80
N TYR A 266 9.49 -7.19 13.47
CA TYR A 266 10.94 -7.16 13.69
C TYR A 266 11.73 -7.31 12.39
N ASN A 267 12.84 -6.56 12.26
CA ASN A 267 13.74 -6.72 11.11
C ASN A 267 14.37 -8.12 11.06
N GLY A 268 14.72 -8.70 12.22
CA GLY A 268 15.28 -10.05 12.28
C GLY A 268 14.34 -11.08 11.69
N GLN A 269 13.06 -11.02 12.04
CA GLN A 269 12.04 -11.87 11.44
C GLN A 269 11.82 -11.56 9.95
N LYS A 270 11.91 -10.30 9.52
CA LYS A 270 11.76 -9.93 8.11
C LYS A 270 12.83 -10.61 7.26
N ASP A 271 14.08 -10.61 7.74
CA ASP A 271 15.18 -11.30 7.07
C ASP A 271 14.97 -12.82 7.09
N LEU A 272 14.60 -13.40 8.23
CA LEU A 272 14.29 -14.85 8.30
C LEU A 272 13.15 -15.27 7.37
N LEU A 273 12.06 -14.52 7.31
CA LEU A 273 10.94 -14.75 6.39
C LEU A 273 11.40 -14.67 4.93
N THR A 274 12.33 -13.77 4.63
CA THR A 274 12.90 -13.64 3.30
C THR A 274 13.72 -14.87 2.95
N ASP A 275 14.58 -15.32 3.85
CA ASP A 275 15.42 -16.51 3.66
C ASP A 275 14.56 -17.77 3.45
N VAL A 276 13.57 -17.99 4.33
CA VAL A 276 12.65 -19.14 4.23
C VAL A 276 11.82 -19.08 2.94
N ALA A 277 11.31 -17.90 2.55
CA ALA A 277 10.55 -17.74 1.31
C ALA A 277 11.43 -17.97 0.08
N MET A 278 12.67 -17.46 0.05
CA MET A 278 13.60 -17.70 -1.04
C MET A 278 13.94 -19.19 -1.17
N GLN A 279 14.23 -19.85 -0.05
CA GLN A 279 14.57 -21.28 -0.04
C GLN A 279 13.41 -22.18 -0.50
N ARG A 280 12.17 -21.87 -0.10
CA ARG A 280 11.00 -22.71 -0.39
C ARG A 280 10.26 -22.34 -1.68
N CYS A 281 10.30 -21.07 -2.07
CA CYS A 281 9.46 -20.53 -3.15
C CYS A 281 10.25 -19.91 -4.32
N GLY A 282 11.49 -19.46 -4.10
CA GLY A 282 12.19 -18.53 -4.99
C GLY A 282 12.31 -19.00 -6.44
N GLU A 283 12.71 -20.25 -6.66
CA GLU A 283 12.88 -20.82 -8.02
C GLU A 283 11.64 -21.61 -8.49
N SER A 284 10.63 -21.78 -7.65
CA SER A 284 9.46 -22.59 -7.97
C SER A 284 8.44 -21.78 -8.78
N HIS A 285 8.14 -22.25 -9.99
CA HIS A 285 7.09 -21.67 -10.84
C HIS A 285 5.68 -21.76 -10.23
N LEU A 286 5.45 -22.68 -9.27
CA LEU A 286 4.16 -22.81 -8.58
C LEU A 286 3.91 -21.60 -7.66
N TYR A 287 4.95 -21.15 -6.95
CA TYR A 287 4.81 -20.20 -5.87
C TYR A 287 5.22 -18.78 -6.27
N GLY A 288 6.43 -18.59 -6.82
CA GLY A 288 7.04 -17.27 -6.94
C GLY A 288 7.19 -16.55 -5.58
N MET A 289 7.65 -15.29 -5.62
CA MET A 289 7.87 -14.49 -4.40
C MET A 289 6.66 -13.60 -4.07
N PRO A 290 6.33 -13.41 -2.78
CA PRO A 290 5.27 -12.47 -2.39
C PRO A 290 5.62 -11.06 -2.85
N ALA A 291 4.60 -10.23 -3.10
CA ALA A 291 4.78 -8.87 -3.59
C ALA A 291 5.72 -8.03 -2.71
N LYS A 292 5.72 -8.29 -1.39
CA LYS A 292 6.61 -7.66 -0.44
C LYS A 292 6.76 -8.46 0.85
N ILE A 293 7.98 -8.47 1.41
CA ILE A 293 8.26 -8.90 2.78
C ILE A 293 8.87 -7.70 3.51
N ALA A 294 8.15 -7.14 4.49
CA ALA A 294 8.56 -5.89 5.15
C ALA A 294 8.20 -5.84 6.63
N THR A 295 8.82 -4.92 7.36
CA THR A 295 8.34 -4.58 8.70
C THR A 295 7.10 -3.69 8.61
N THR A 296 6.25 -3.72 9.64
CA THR A 296 5.05 -2.87 9.76
C THR A 296 5.39 -1.40 9.51
N ASP A 297 6.46 -0.90 10.13
CA ASP A 297 6.91 0.49 9.99
C ASP A 297 7.27 0.85 8.55
N LYS A 298 7.91 -0.06 7.79
CA LYS A 298 8.26 0.15 6.37
C LYS A 298 7.10 -0.07 5.40
N PHE A 299 6.01 -0.68 5.87
CA PHE A 299 4.79 -0.93 5.10
C PHE A 299 3.70 0.12 5.37
N GLN A 300 4.01 1.17 6.12
CA GLN A 300 3.09 2.28 6.34
C GLN A 300 2.75 2.99 5.02
N GLY A 301 1.52 3.49 4.91
CA GLY A 301 0.98 4.06 3.66
C GLY A 301 0.62 3.02 2.59
N GLN A 302 1.21 1.82 2.63
CA GLN A 302 0.97 0.75 1.66
C GLN A 302 -0.16 -0.19 2.09
N GLN A 303 -0.67 -0.96 1.12
CA GLN A 303 -1.72 -1.94 1.33
C GLN A 303 -1.61 -3.09 0.35
N ASN A 304 -2.15 -4.25 0.72
CA ASN A 304 -2.36 -5.34 -0.23
C ASN A 304 -3.68 -6.07 0.04
N ASP A 305 -4.12 -6.89 -0.89
CA ASP A 305 -5.38 -7.63 -0.77
C ASP A 305 -5.29 -8.64 0.37
N TYR A 306 -4.18 -9.36 0.45
CA TYR A 306 -3.92 -10.35 1.48
C TYR A 306 -2.64 -10.05 2.25
N ILE A 307 -2.73 -10.09 3.57
CA ILE A 307 -1.59 -9.87 4.46
C ILE A 307 -1.41 -11.06 5.40
N LEU A 308 -0.19 -11.58 5.44
CA LEU A 308 0.27 -12.52 6.47
C LEU A 308 1.13 -11.75 7.47
N LEU A 309 0.73 -11.71 8.73
CA LEU A 309 1.38 -10.92 9.78
C LEU A 309 2.01 -11.85 10.83
N SER A 310 3.34 -11.77 11.02
CA SER A 310 4.04 -12.44 12.12
C SER A 310 4.34 -11.47 13.27
N LEU A 311 3.94 -11.83 14.50
CA LEU A 311 4.18 -11.01 15.71
C LEU A 311 5.44 -11.40 16.48
N VAL A 312 6.00 -12.57 16.21
CA VAL A 312 7.33 -13.07 16.63
C VAL A 312 7.45 -13.44 18.09
N ARG A 313 6.98 -12.55 18.98
CA ARG A 313 7.30 -12.60 20.40
C ARG A 313 6.55 -13.72 21.11
N THR A 314 7.26 -14.37 22.02
CA THR A 314 6.74 -15.42 22.91
C THR A 314 7.02 -15.13 24.39
N LYS A 315 8.00 -14.26 24.72
CA LYS A 315 8.38 -13.96 26.11
C LYS A 315 7.83 -12.64 26.63
N SER A 316 7.77 -11.61 25.78
CA SER A 316 7.18 -10.31 26.13
C SER A 316 6.67 -9.61 24.89
N VAL A 317 5.55 -8.88 25.00
CA VAL A 317 4.85 -8.22 23.87
C VAL A 317 5.77 -7.30 23.05
N GLY A 318 6.80 -6.72 23.69
CA GLY A 318 7.75 -5.83 23.03
C GLY A 318 7.10 -4.53 22.56
N HIS A 319 7.55 -4.03 21.41
CA HIS A 319 7.12 -2.74 20.88
C HIS A 319 5.72 -2.78 20.25
N VAL A 320 5.13 -3.96 20.04
CA VAL A 320 3.74 -4.10 19.55
C VAL A 320 2.74 -3.59 20.60
N ARG A 321 3.18 -3.46 21.87
CA ARG A 321 2.41 -2.79 22.93
C ARG A 321 2.05 -1.35 22.58
N ASP A 322 2.78 -0.71 21.67
CA ASP A 322 2.34 0.53 21.05
C ASP A 322 1.14 0.25 20.14
N VAL A 323 -0.05 0.62 20.62
CA VAL A 323 -1.33 0.50 19.91
C VAL A 323 -1.25 1.07 18.48
N ARG A 324 -0.46 2.12 18.26
CA ARG A 324 -0.27 2.72 16.94
C ARG A 324 0.31 1.73 15.94
N ARG A 325 1.30 0.94 16.38
CA ARG A 325 1.96 -0.07 15.57
C ARG A 325 1.01 -1.23 15.26
N LEU A 326 0.21 -1.67 16.24
CA LEU A 326 -0.84 -2.67 16.02
C LEU A 326 -1.89 -2.19 15.00
N VAL A 327 -2.41 -0.96 15.17
CA VAL A 327 -3.39 -0.35 14.25
C VAL A 327 -2.85 -0.31 12.82
N VAL A 328 -1.57 0.08 12.65
CA VAL A 328 -0.94 0.02 11.32
C VAL A 328 -0.90 -1.41 10.80
N SER A 329 -0.42 -2.39 11.58
CA SER A 329 -0.32 -3.80 11.15
C SER A 329 -1.65 -4.38 10.68
N VAL A 330 -2.74 -4.21 11.46
CA VAL A 330 -4.05 -4.81 11.14
C VAL A 330 -4.83 -4.03 10.08
N SER A 331 -4.40 -2.82 9.72
CA SER A 331 -5.04 -1.99 8.69
C SER A 331 -4.36 -2.08 7.32
N ARG A 332 -3.40 -3.00 7.11
CA ARG A 332 -2.70 -3.13 5.82
C ARG A 332 -3.46 -3.97 4.79
N ALA A 333 -4.34 -4.85 5.25
CA ALA A 333 -5.05 -5.80 4.42
C ALA A 333 -6.40 -5.25 3.93
N ARG A 334 -6.74 -5.51 2.66
CA ARG A 334 -8.03 -5.12 2.08
C ARG A 334 -9.07 -6.24 2.17
N LEU A 335 -8.66 -7.48 1.87
CA LEU A 335 -9.54 -8.63 1.67
C LEU A 335 -9.29 -9.78 2.66
N GLY A 336 -8.04 -10.02 3.08
CA GLY A 336 -7.74 -11.07 4.06
C GLY A 336 -6.53 -10.80 4.96
N LEU A 337 -6.64 -11.13 6.25
CA LEU A 337 -5.57 -10.93 7.25
C LEU A 337 -5.38 -12.16 8.14
N TYR A 338 -4.19 -12.76 8.10
CA TYR A 338 -3.84 -13.89 8.95
C TYR A 338 -2.67 -13.54 9.87
N VAL A 339 -2.90 -13.60 11.18
CA VAL A 339 -1.97 -13.13 12.22
C VAL A 339 -1.38 -14.33 12.95
N PHE A 340 -0.08 -14.55 12.81
CA PHE A 340 0.67 -15.63 13.44
C PHE A 340 1.36 -15.11 14.68
N CYS A 341 1.08 -15.71 15.84
CA CYS A 341 1.64 -15.27 17.12
C CYS A 341 1.51 -16.33 18.20
N SER A 342 2.16 -16.11 19.35
CA SER A 342 1.83 -16.82 20.59
C SER A 342 0.57 -16.20 21.23
N LYS A 343 -0.57 -16.87 21.11
CA LYS A 343 -1.87 -16.40 21.62
C LYS A 343 -1.81 -16.03 23.09
N SER A 344 -1.26 -16.91 23.92
CA SER A 344 -1.17 -16.73 25.38
C SER A 344 -0.41 -15.47 25.79
N LEU A 345 0.55 -15.01 25.00
CA LEU A 345 1.28 -13.78 25.27
C LEU A 345 0.42 -12.54 25.00
N PHE A 346 -0.26 -12.50 23.86
CA PHE A 346 -0.93 -11.29 23.38
C PHE A 346 -2.36 -11.14 23.92
N GLU A 347 -3.07 -12.25 24.22
CA GLU A 347 -4.42 -12.21 24.79
C GLU A 347 -4.45 -11.51 26.17
N ASN A 348 -3.35 -11.59 26.91
CA ASN A 348 -3.18 -11.00 28.23
C ASN A 348 -2.77 -9.52 28.20
N CYS A 349 -2.52 -8.94 27.02
CA CYS A 349 -2.11 -7.53 26.90
C CYS A 349 -3.34 -6.61 26.87
N VAL A 350 -3.54 -5.85 27.95
CA VAL A 350 -4.70 -4.95 28.13
C VAL A 350 -4.83 -3.92 26.99
N GLU A 351 -3.72 -3.35 26.55
CA GLU A 351 -3.68 -2.32 25.51
C GLU A 351 -4.11 -2.84 24.13
N LEU A 352 -3.91 -4.13 23.87
CA LEU A 352 -4.21 -4.77 22.58
C LEU A 352 -5.57 -5.48 22.58
N ARG A 353 -6.21 -5.59 23.75
CA ARG A 353 -7.48 -6.28 23.96
C ARG A 353 -8.58 -5.88 22.97
N PRO A 354 -8.78 -4.59 22.58
CA PRO A 354 -9.87 -4.25 21.66
C PRO A 354 -9.76 -4.94 20.29
N THR A 355 -8.54 -5.09 19.76
CA THR A 355 -8.29 -5.80 18.50
C THR A 355 -8.28 -7.31 18.71
N PHE A 356 -7.56 -7.80 19.74
CA PHE A 356 -7.46 -9.24 19.98
C PHE A 356 -8.80 -9.86 20.37
N ALA A 357 -9.68 -9.13 21.06
CA ALA A 357 -11.04 -9.60 21.34
C ALA A 357 -11.88 -9.80 20.08
N GLN A 358 -11.56 -9.13 18.96
CA GLN A 358 -12.19 -9.40 17.67
C GLN A 358 -11.55 -10.61 16.98
N LEU A 359 -10.21 -10.72 17.02
CA LEU A 359 -9.48 -11.85 16.46
C LEU A 359 -9.86 -13.18 17.13
N LEU A 360 -10.02 -13.17 18.46
CA LEU A 360 -10.38 -14.34 19.28
C LEU A 360 -11.85 -14.77 19.16
N LYS A 361 -12.67 -14.08 18.35
CA LYS A 361 -14.01 -14.57 17.98
C LYS A 361 -13.95 -15.71 16.98
N MET A 362 -12.85 -15.83 16.25
CA MET A 362 -12.59 -16.91 15.31
C MET A 362 -11.75 -18.01 16.00
N PRO A 363 -11.77 -19.25 15.49
CA PRO A 363 -10.85 -20.29 15.93
C PRO A 363 -9.39 -19.82 15.80
N ASP A 364 -8.56 -20.23 16.77
CA ASP A 364 -7.13 -19.94 16.86
C ASP A 364 -6.25 -20.90 16.05
N THR A 365 -6.85 -21.92 15.46
CA THR A 365 -6.25 -22.79 14.44
C THR A 365 -6.64 -22.29 13.05
N LEU A 366 -5.72 -22.39 12.09
CA LEU A 366 -5.98 -21.94 10.72
C LEU A 366 -7.06 -22.81 10.08
N GLN A 367 -8.15 -22.20 9.62
CA GLN A 367 -9.33 -22.91 9.09
C GLN A 367 -9.34 -22.82 7.55
N LEU A 368 -8.98 -23.91 6.89
CA LEU A 368 -8.79 -23.98 5.44
C LEU A 368 -9.94 -24.70 4.73
N VAL A 369 -10.14 -24.38 3.46
CA VAL A 369 -11.10 -25.04 2.55
C VAL A 369 -10.33 -25.45 1.28
N PRO A 370 -9.52 -26.53 1.32
CA PRO A 370 -8.56 -26.85 0.26
C PRO A 370 -9.13 -27.01 -1.15
N THR A 371 -10.41 -27.31 -1.26
CA THR A 371 -11.14 -27.50 -2.51
C THR A 371 -11.65 -26.20 -3.14
N GLU A 372 -11.63 -25.09 -2.40
CA GLU A 372 -12.12 -23.79 -2.85
C GLU A 372 -10.99 -22.93 -3.46
N ARG A 373 -10.66 -23.20 -4.73
CA ARG A 373 -9.66 -22.43 -5.49
C ARG A 373 -10.21 -21.08 -5.97
N ALA A 374 -9.30 -20.16 -6.28
CA ALA A 374 -9.63 -18.87 -6.89
C ALA A 374 -10.04 -19.04 -8.37
N PRO A 375 -10.99 -18.23 -8.88
CA PRO A 375 -11.81 -17.27 -8.14
C PRO A 375 -12.94 -17.96 -7.36
N THR A 376 -13.17 -17.54 -6.12
CA THR A 376 -14.32 -18.00 -5.34
C THR A 376 -15.60 -17.25 -5.71
N GLN A 377 -16.74 -17.96 -5.67
CA GLN A 377 -18.08 -17.39 -5.75
C GLN A 377 -18.80 -17.36 -4.39
N ARG A 378 -18.22 -17.99 -3.36
CA ARG A 378 -18.80 -18.04 -2.02
C ARG A 378 -18.79 -16.66 -1.41
N ARG A 379 -19.89 -16.27 -0.77
CA ARG A 379 -19.94 -15.01 -0.04
C ARG A 379 -19.23 -15.15 1.31
N VAL A 380 -18.66 -14.05 1.80
CA VAL A 380 -17.88 -14.02 3.05
C VAL A 380 -18.72 -14.38 4.29
N ASP A 381 -20.04 -14.17 4.21
CA ASP A 381 -21.02 -14.50 5.24
C ASP A 381 -21.61 -15.93 5.11
N GLU A 382 -21.26 -16.65 4.04
CA GLU A 382 -21.72 -18.02 3.82
C GLU A 382 -20.70 -19.04 4.33
N PRO A 383 -21.16 -20.10 5.03
CA PRO A 383 -20.29 -21.19 5.42
C PRO A 383 -19.76 -21.92 4.17
N PRO A 384 -18.55 -22.50 4.23
CA PRO A 384 -18.07 -23.38 3.17
C PRO A 384 -19.03 -24.55 2.95
N ALA A 385 -19.25 -24.92 1.68
CA ALA A 385 -20.12 -26.05 1.33
C ALA A 385 -19.51 -27.41 1.71
N GLU A 386 -18.18 -27.47 1.69
CA GLU A 386 -17.40 -28.64 2.09
C GLU A 386 -16.83 -28.49 3.50
N GLY A 387 -16.27 -29.57 4.04
CA GLY A 387 -15.67 -29.58 5.36
C GLY A 387 -14.50 -28.60 5.48
N VAL A 388 -14.43 -27.93 6.63
CA VAL A 388 -13.31 -27.06 7.00
C VAL A 388 -12.19 -27.90 7.60
N LEU A 389 -10.97 -27.74 7.07
CA LEU A 389 -9.77 -28.35 7.61
C LEU A 389 -9.17 -27.41 8.67
N ALA A 390 -9.25 -27.80 9.93
CA ALA A 390 -8.53 -27.15 11.02
C ALA A 390 -7.07 -27.61 11.02
N VAL A 391 -6.14 -26.69 10.79
CA VAL A 391 -4.71 -26.97 10.83
C VAL A 391 -4.20 -26.86 12.27
N GLU A 392 -3.86 -28.01 12.86
CA GLU A 392 -3.43 -28.17 14.25
C GLU A 392 -1.93 -27.95 14.44
N SER A 393 -1.12 -28.10 13.38
CA SER A 393 0.34 -28.00 13.50
C SER A 393 1.04 -27.51 12.24
N LEU A 394 2.28 -27.04 12.41
CA LEU A 394 3.17 -26.68 11.32
C LEU A 394 3.46 -27.87 10.38
N GLN A 395 3.52 -29.09 10.93
CA GLN A 395 3.72 -30.30 10.15
C GLN A 395 2.54 -30.55 9.20
N GLN A 396 1.31 -30.43 9.71
CA GLN A 396 0.10 -30.68 8.94
C GLN A 396 -0.06 -29.72 7.75
N ILE A 397 0.24 -28.42 7.91
CA ILE A 397 0.23 -27.49 6.77
C ILE A 397 1.35 -27.78 5.78
N GLY A 398 2.53 -28.21 6.26
CA GLY A 398 3.62 -28.63 5.40
C GLY A 398 3.26 -29.84 4.53
N GLU A 399 2.65 -30.87 5.12
CA GLU A 399 2.17 -32.06 4.42
C GLU A 399 1.05 -31.73 3.41
N LEU A 400 0.11 -30.85 3.81
CA LEU A 400 -0.94 -30.37 2.91
C LEU A 400 -0.35 -29.66 1.69
N VAL A 401 0.55 -28.69 1.90
CA VAL A 401 1.20 -27.96 0.81
C VAL A 401 1.99 -28.89 -0.10
N ALA A 402 2.76 -29.82 0.46
CA ALA A 402 3.52 -30.80 -0.32
C ALA A 402 2.60 -31.67 -1.19
N SER A 403 1.53 -32.23 -0.62
CA SER A 403 0.57 -33.06 -1.36
C SER A 403 -0.14 -32.28 -2.48
N MET A 404 -0.52 -31.04 -2.23
CA MET A 404 -1.14 -30.17 -3.23
C MET A 404 -0.17 -29.77 -4.34
N ALA A 405 1.11 -29.55 -4.02
CA ALA A 405 2.14 -29.23 -5.00
C ALA A 405 2.45 -30.44 -5.90
N GLU A 406 2.57 -31.64 -5.33
CA GLU A 406 2.71 -32.86 -6.10
C GLU A 406 1.53 -33.08 -7.05
N TYR A 407 0.31 -32.83 -6.58
CA TYR A 407 -0.88 -32.92 -7.43
C TYR A 407 -0.84 -31.91 -8.58
N ALA A 408 -0.48 -30.65 -8.31
CA ALA A 408 -0.36 -29.61 -9.33
C ALA A 408 0.70 -29.93 -10.39
N GLU A 409 1.85 -30.48 -9.99
CA GLU A 409 2.89 -30.92 -10.94
C GLU A 409 2.44 -32.12 -11.78
N ARG A 410 1.69 -33.07 -11.19
CA ARG A 410 1.12 -34.20 -11.93
C ARG A 410 0.08 -33.75 -12.95
N GLU A 411 -0.83 -32.85 -12.58
CA GLU A 411 -1.80 -32.27 -13.53
C GLU A 411 -1.08 -31.56 -14.68
N ARG A 412 -0.02 -30.80 -14.37
CA ARG A 412 0.77 -30.11 -15.38
C ARG A 412 1.48 -31.08 -16.32
N ALA A 413 2.11 -32.14 -15.79
CA ALA A 413 2.79 -33.15 -16.58
C ALA A 413 1.81 -33.91 -17.51
N GLN A 414 0.62 -34.26 -17.01
CA GLN A 414 -0.43 -34.89 -17.82
C GLN A 414 -0.90 -33.98 -18.96
N MET A 415 -1.02 -32.67 -18.72
CA MET A 415 -1.31 -31.70 -19.79
C MET A 415 -0.23 -31.67 -20.87
N TYR A 416 1.05 -31.79 -20.49
CA TYR A 416 2.14 -31.87 -21.46
C TYR A 416 2.13 -33.19 -22.25
N ASP A 417 1.80 -34.31 -21.62
CA ASP A 417 1.74 -35.62 -22.29
C ASP A 417 0.53 -35.71 -23.25
N ASP A 418 -0.64 -35.18 -22.88
CA ASP A 418 -1.85 -35.19 -23.73
C ASP A 418 -1.70 -34.28 -24.97
N TYR A 419 -0.91 -33.21 -24.89
CA TYR A 419 -0.60 -32.34 -26.03
C TYR A 419 0.69 -32.75 -26.78
N GLY A 420 1.58 -33.54 -26.16
CA GLY A 420 2.86 -33.98 -26.72
C GLY A 420 2.86 -35.39 -27.35
N GLY A 421 1.81 -36.19 -27.16
CA GLY A 421 1.73 -37.59 -27.59
C GLY A 421 1.24 -37.86 -29.03
N GLY A 422 0.99 -36.82 -29.83
CA GLY A 422 0.38 -36.94 -31.16
C GLY A 422 1.30 -36.62 -32.35
N GLY A 423 2.15 -37.58 -32.75
CA GLY A 423 2.59 -37.70 -34.16
C GLY A 423 3.97 -37.14 -34.51
N GLY A 424 4.91 -38.04 -34.76
CA GLY A 424 6.11 -37.74 -35.54
C GLY A 424 5.74 -37.41 -36.99
N GLY A 425 6.24 -36.26 -37.46
CA GLY A 425 6.15 -35.81 -38.83
C GLY A 425 6.71 -34.40 -38.93
N GLY A 426 7.89 -34.26 -39.53
CA GLY A 426 8.58 -32.98 -39.64
C GLY A 426 7.75 -31.91 -40.36
N GLY A 427 7.76 -30.71 -39.80
CA GLY A 427 7.21 -29.50 -40.37
C GLY A 427 7.35 -28.38 -39.37
N ASP A 428 8.12 -27.36 -39.71
CA ASP A 428 8.20 -26.10 -38.96
C ASP A 428 6.78 -25.55 -38.79
N ALA A 429 6.25 -25.59 -37.58
CA ALA A 429 4.99 -24.98 -37.21
C ALA A 429 5.27 -24.00 -36.07
N GLU A 430 5.16 -22.71 -36.40
CA GLU A 430 5.23 -21.60 -35.47
C GLU A 430 4.26 -21.81 -34.31
N MET A 431 4.77 -21.61 -33.09
CA MET A 431 3.98 -21.57 -31.87
C MET A 431 2.90 -20.47 -31.99
N PRO A 432 1.67 -20.69 -31.53
CA PRO A 432 0.67 -19.62 -31.52
C PRO A 432 1.14 -18.52 -30.56
N GLU A 433 1.25 -17.30 -31.09
CA GLU A 433 1.52 -16.09 -30.32
C GLU A 433 0.54 -15.98 -29.15
N ALA A 434 1.08 -15.61 -27.98
CA ALA A 434 0.28 -15.24 -26.84
C ALA A 434 -0.68 -14.10 -27.23
N PRO A 435 -1.93 -14.10 -26.73
CA PRO A 435 -2.82 -12.97 -26.95
C PRO A 435 -2.15 -11.71 -26.37
N PRO A 436 -2.27 -10.56 -27.05
CA PRO A 436 -1.60 -9.34 -26.62
C PRO A 436 -2.03 -8.99 -25.20
N GLU A 437 -1.03 -8.76 -24.34
CA GLU A 437 -1.24 -8.11 -23.06
C GLU A 437 -1.92 -6.76 -23.32
N GLU A 438 -3.05 -6.51 -22.66
CA GLU A 438 -3.59 -5.15 -22.59
C GLU A 438 -2.54 -4.30 -21.85
N GLU A 439 -1.82 -3.48 -22.61
CA GLU A 439 -0.96 -2.41 -22.09
C GLU A 439 -1.80 -1.50 -21.18
N GLU A 440 -1.75 -1.73 -19.86
CA GLU A 440 -1.90 -0.63 -18.92
C GLU A 440 -0.71 0.30 -19.16
N ALA A 441 -0.98 1.49 -19.69
CA ALA A 441 0.00 2.51 -20.01
C ALA A 441 0.98 2.75 -18.84
N GLU A 442 2.17 2.16 -18.94
CA GLU A 442 3.32 2.54 -18.12
C GLU A 442 3.76 3.94 -18.52
N ALA A 443 3.79 4.84 -17.54
CA ALA A 443 4.50 6.11 -17.69
C ALA A 443 6.00 5.81 -17.91
N PRO A 444 6.68 6.53 -18.82
CA PRO A 444 8.05 6.21 -19.18
C PRO A 444 9.01 6.40 -17.99
N PRO A 445 10.14 5.67 -17.98
CA PRO A 445 11.16 5.79 -16.95
C PRO A 445 11.83 7.16 -17.06
N ASP A 446 11.88 7.89 -15.94
CA ASP A 446 12.73 9.06 -15.80
C ASP A 446 14.20 8.59 -15.83
N GLU A 447 14.86 8.79 -16.98
CA GLU A 447 16.31 8.82 -17.07
C GLU A 447 16.83 10.19 -16.59
N GLN A 448 17.77 10.13 -15.64
CA GLN A 448 18.66 11.17 -15.06
C GLN A 448 18.27 11.80 -13.72
#